data_AF-A0A673KMP6-F1
#
_entry.id   AF-A0A673KMP6-F1
#
_cell.length_a   1.000
_cell.length_b   1.000
_cell.length_c   1.000
_cell.angle_alpha   90.00
_cell.angle_beta   90.00
_cell.angle_gamma   90.00
#
_symmetry.space_group_name_H-M   'P 1'
#
loop_
_entity.id
_entity.type
_entity.pdbx_description
1 polymer ?
#
loop_
_entity_poly.entity_id
_entity_poly.type
_entity_poly.pdbx_seq_one_letter_code
_entity_poly.pdbx_strand_id
1 'polypeptide(L)'
;SLESLKFGRIRQKQVSKTMHAFFVGKGNKLGEPIPVEKAHEHIFGMVLMNDWSARDIQAWEYVPLGPFLGKNFGTTISPWVVPMEALMPFVEPNPLQDPVPLPYLRHDEPYTFNINLFVAVKGEGMREAATICKSNFKYMYWSMKQQLAHHTVNGCNVRPADLLASGTISGPDPESFGSMLELSWRGSKNIDLGDGETRTFLKDGDEVTLSGYCEGRGYRVGFGLCEGKILPALQQ
;
A
#
# COMPACT_ATOMS: atom_id res chain seq x y z
N SER A 1 16.62 29.31 5.92
CA SER A 1 16.48 30.10 4.68
C SER A 1 15.55 29.35 3.76
N LEU A 2 14.51 29.99 3.24
CA LEU A 2 13.71 29.43 2.15
C LEU A 2 14.61 29.43 0.91
N GLU A 3 15.17 28.28 0.55
CA GLU A 3 15.68 28.10 -0.81
C GLU A 3 14.56 28.48 -1.78
N SER A 4 14.87 29.25 -2.82
CA SER A 4 13.88 29.63 -3.82
C SER A 4 13.29 28.37 -4.44
N LEU A 5 11.96 28.24 -4.34
CA LEU A 5 11.22 27.15 -4.96
C LEU A 5 11.47 27.20 -6.47
N LYS A 6 11.88 26.06 -7.02
CA LYS A 6 12.11 25.92 -8.45
C LYS A 6 11.03 25.01 -9.02
N PHE A 7 10.36 25.47 -10.06
CA PHE A 7 9.56 24.61 -10.91
C PHE A 7 10.49 23.68 -11.71
N GLY A 8 10.08 22.43 -11.89
CA GLY A 8 10.86 21.45 -12.63
C GLY A 8 10.41 20.02 -12.36
N ARG A 9 11.14 19.06 -12.93
CA ARG A 9 10.90 17.63 -12.77
C ARG A 9 10.99 17.20 -11.31
N ILE A 10 10.28 16.13 -10.95
CA ILE A 10 10.52 15.38 -9.71
C ILE A 10 12.00 15.03 -9.68
N ARG A 11 12.72 15.49 -8.66
CA ARG A 11 14.19 15.34 -8.55
C ARG A 11 14.53 13.98 -7.97
N GLN A 12 14.01 12.92 -8.58
CA GLN A 12 14.31 11.54 -8.24
C GLN A 12 13.92 11.15 -6.81
N LYS A 13 12.73 11.55 -6.36
CA LYS A 13 12.13 10.98 -5.13
C LYS A 13 10.80 10.29 -5.41
N GLN A 14 10.70 9.67 -6.59
CA GLN A 14 9.59 8.79 -6.87
C GLN A 14 9.78 7.47 -6.13
N VAL A 15 8.74 7.04 -5.43
CA VAL A 15 8.75 5.86 -4.57
C VAL A 15 7.54 5.00 -4.87
N SER A 16 7.78 3.69 -5.01
CA SER A 16 6.74 2.67 -4.93
C SER A 16 6.42 2.35 -3.47
N LYS A 17 5.15 2.10 -3.19
CA LYS A 17 4.66 1.66 -1.88
C LYS A 17 3.90 0.34 -2.02
N THR A 18 4.28 -0.64 -1.21
CA THR A 18 3.55 -1.91 -1.10
C THR A 18 2.30 -1.69 -0.28
N MET A 19 1.13 -1.82 -0.90
CA MET A 19 -0.16 -1.66 -0.24
C MET A 19 -1.12 -2.75 -0.70
N HIS A 20 -2.11 -3.04 0.14
CA HIS A 20 -3.34 -3.67 -0.28
C HIS A 20 -4.46 -2.66 -0.19
N ALA A 21 -5.51 -2.87 -0.96
CA ALA A 21 -6.75 -2.13 -0.81
C ALA A 21 -7.93 -3.08 -0.88
N PHE A 22 -9.01 -2.75 -0.17
CA PHE A 22 -10.24 -3.50 -0.23
C PHE A 22 -11.35 -2.67 -0.87
N PHE A 23 -12.17 -3.33 -1.66
CA PHE A 23 -13.39 -2.74 -2.20
C PHE A 23 -14.53 -2.87 -1.20
N VAL A 24 -15.27 -1.79 -1.02
CA VAL A 24 -16.55 -1.81 -0.33
C VAL A 24 -17.56 -2.55 -1.20
N GLY A 25 -18.21 -3.57 -0.61
CA GLY A 25 -19.33 -4.28 -1.22
C GLY A 25 -20.60 -3.48 -1.03
N LYS A 26 -21.30 -3.72 0.08
CA LYS A 26 -22.48 -2.94 0.45
C LYS A 26 -22.07 -1.60 1.08
N GLY A 27 -22.72 -0.50 0.69
CA GLY A 27 -22.51 0.81 1.32
C GLY A 27 -23.30 1.01 2.63
N ASN A 28 -23.20 2.21 3.22
CA ASN A 28 -24.06 2.70 4.30
C ASN A 28 -24.80 3.98 3.87
N LYS A 29 -25.85 4.36 4.60
CA LYS A 29 -26.52 5.64 4.38
C LYS A 29 -25.73 6.77 5.05
N LEU A 30 -25.81 7.97 4.47
CA LEU A 30 -25.23 9.17 5.07
C LEU A 30 -25.82 9.39 6.47
N GLY A 31 -24.96 9.60 7.46
CA GLY A 31 -25.34 9.75 8.86
C GLY A 31 -25.51 8.43 9.63
N GLU A 32 -25.37 7.27 8.98
CA GLU A 32 -25.50 5.94 9.62
C GLU A 32 -24.14 5.22 9.63
N PRO A 33 -23.36 5.27 10.72
CA PRO A 33 -22.06 4.58 10.82
C PRO A 33 -22.17 3.06 10.68
N ILE A 34 -21.09 2.43 10.21
CA ILE A 34 -20.95 0.96 10.21
C ILE A 34 -20.27 0.53 11.52
N PRO A 35 -20.96 -0.22 12.42
CA PRO A 35 -20.33 -0.79 13.60
C PRO A 35 -19.20 -1.76 13.21
N VAL A 36 -18.12 -1.80 13.99
CA VAL A 36 -16.94 -2.64 13.70
C VAL A 36 -17.30 -4.12 13.60
N GLU A 37 -18.29 -4.59 14.34
CA GLU A 37 -18.79 -5.96 14.33
C GLU A 37 -19.41 -6.32 12.96
N LYS A 38 -20.03 -5.35 12.28
CA LYS A 38 -20.67 -5.54 10.97
C LYS A 38 -19.78 -5.19 9.79
N ALA A 39 -18.62 -4.58 10.03
CA ALA A 39 -17.75 -4.10 8.96
C ALA A 39 -17.36 -5.19 7.94
N HIS A 40 -17.25 -6.45 8.36
CA HIS A 40 -16.95 -7.57 7.46
C HIS A 40 -18.02 -7.78 6.37
N GLU A 41 -19.30 -7.49 6.64
CA GLU A 41 -20.41 -7.59 5.67
C GLU A 41 -20.29 -6.56 4.53
N HIS A 42 -19.44 -5.55 4.70
CA HIS A 42 -19.26 -4.44 3.79
C HIS A 42 -17.97 -4.53 2.97
N ILE A 43 -17.13 -5.55 3.16
CA ILE A 43 -15.84 -5.69 2.49
C ILE A 43 -15.94 -6.82 1.47
N PHE A 44 -15.90 -6.47 0.18
CA PHE A 44 -16.08 -7.44 -0.91
C PHE A 44 -14.83 -8.28 -1.16
N GLY A 45 -13.68 -7.65 -1.28
CA GLY A 45 -12.44 -8.32 -1.64
C GLY A 45 -11.27 -7.36 -1.76
N MET A 46 -10.09 -7.91 -2.00
CA MET A 46 -8.83 -7.19 -1.94
C MET A 46 -8.09 -7.19 -3.29
N VAL A 47 -7.29 -6.15 -3.50
CA VAL A 47 -6.33 -5.99 -4.60
C VAL A 47 -4.98 -5.55 -4.05
N LEU A 48 -3.91 -5.79 -4.80
CA LEU A 48 -2.64 -5.10 -4.61
C LEU A 48 -2.79 -3.65 -5.07
N MET A 49 -2.06 -2.74 -4.43
CA MET A 49 -2.04 -1.33 -4.79
C MET A 49 -0.63 -0.76 -4.69
N ASN A 50 -0.22 0.02 -5.69
CA ASN A 50 0.97 0.86 -5.65
C ASN A 50 0.54 2.35 -5.65
N ASP A 51 0.69 2.98 -4.49
CA ASP A 51 0.46 4.41 -4.25
C ASP A 51 1.74 5.20 -4.60
N TRP A 52 1.93 5.48 -5.90
CA TRP A 52 3.09 6.19 -6.41
C TRP A 52 3.24 7.54 -5.70
N SER A 53 4.47 7.86 -5.32
CA SER A 53 4.74 9.04 -4.48
C SER A 53 5.87 9.88 -5.01
N ALA A 54 5.68 11.20 -5.17
CA ALA A 54 6.74 12.17 -5.43
C ALA A 54 7.11 12.89 -4.13
N ARG A 55 8.15 12.42 -3.41
CA ARG A 55 8.37 12.82 -2.01
C ARG A 55 8.91 14.23 -1.82
N ASP A 56 9.59 14.77 -2.81
CA ASP A 56 10.01 16.16 -2.84
C ASP A 56 8.81 17.12 -2.95
N ILE A 57 7.89 16.87 -3.89
CA ILE A 57 6.63 17.61 -4.01
C ILE A 57 5.81 17.47 -2.72
N GLN A 58 5.62 16.23 -2.26
CA GLN A 58 4.84 15.95 -1.05
C GLN A 58 5.39 16.68 0.18
N ALA A 59 6.72 16.67 0.38
CA ALA A 59 7.34 17.31 1.55
C ALA A 59 7.11 18.82 1.60
N TRP A 60 6.99 19.47 0.43
CA TRP A 60 6.70 20.89 0.34
C TRP A 60 5.22 21.20 0.57
N GLU A 61 4.31 20.43 -0.03
CA GLU A 61 2.88 20.79 -0.06
C GLU A 61 2.08 20.34 1.18
N TYR A 62 2.52 19.29 1.90
CA TYR A 62 1.61 18.56 2.78
C TYR A 62 1.22 19.31 4.07
N VAL A 63 1.94 20.36 4.43
CA VAL A 63 1.61 21.14 5.62
C VAL A 63 0.70 22.30 5.21
N PRO A 64 -0.50 22.46 5.80
CA PRO A 64 -1.12 21.63 6.86
C PRO A 64 -2.16 20.61 6.34
N LEU A 65 -2.44 20.58 5.03
CA LEU A 65 -3.65 19.95 4.48
C LEU A 65 -3.48 18.47 4.06
N GLY A 66 -2.28 17.93 4.23
CA GLY A 66 -1.95 16.57 3.84
C GLY A 66 -1.49 16.42 2.39
N PRO A 67 -1.14 15.19 1.98
CA PRO A 67 -0.59 14.91 0.65
C PRO A 67 -1.59 15.22 -0.48
N PHE A 68 -1.11 15.79 -1.59
CA PHE A 68 -1.96 16.12 -2.74
C PHE A 68 -1.27 15.80 -4.08
N LEU A 69 -0.52 16.74 -4.68
CA LEU A 69 0.15 16.56 -5.97
C LEU A 69 1.27 15.53 -5.92
N GLY A 70 1.86 15.31 -4.74
CA GLY A 70 2.81 14.24 -4.51
C GLY A 70 2.21 12.83 -4.64
N LYS A 71 0.90 12.71 -4.91
CA LYS A 71 0.10 11.48 -4.89
C LYS A 71 -0.84 11.31 -6.08
N ASN A 72 -1.55 12.36 -6.47
CA ASN A 72 -2.63 12.27 -7.43
C ASN A 72 -2.19 12.06 -8.90
N PHE A 73 -0.88 11.98 -9.16
CA PHE A 73 -0.35 11.73 -10.51
C PHE A 73 -0.46 10.28 -10.96
N GLY A 74 -0.63 9.34 -10.02
CA GLY A 74 -0.77 7.93 -10.36
C GLY A 74 -1.01 7.02 -9.17
N THR A 75 -1.92 6.06 -9.34
CA THR A 75 -2.12 4.94 -8.42
C THR A 75 -2.47 3.72 -9.27
N THR A 76 -1.75 2.62 -9.07
CA THR A 76 -2.00 1.36 -9.79
C THR A 76 -2.63 0.35 -8.83
N ILE A 77 -3.58 -0.46 -9.32
CA ILE A 77 -4.10 -1.63 -8.62
C ILE A 77 -3.97 -2.88 -9.48
N SER A 78 -3.88 -4.06 -8.85
CA SER A 78 -3.97 -5.33 -9.58
C SER A 78 -5.40 -5.52 -10.13
N PRO A 79 -5.56 -6.18 -11.28
CA PRO A 79 -6.87 -6.29 -11.95
C PRO A 79 -7.82 -7.30 -11.30
N TRP A 80 -7.29 -8.27 -10.55
CA TRP A 80 -8.09 -9.34 -9.95
C TRP A 80 -8.46 -9.00 -8.50
N VAL A 81 -9.74 -8.78 -8.26
CA VAL A 81 -10.29 -8.63 -6.91
C VAL A 81 -10.44 -10.01 -6.29
N VAL A 82 -9.61 -10.34 -5.31
CA VAL A 82 -9.69 -11.60 -4.59
C VAL A 82 -10.78 -11.46 -3.52
N PRO A 83 -11.87 -12.25 -3.59
CA PRO A 83 -12.99 -12.13 -2.65
C PRO A 83 -12.56 -12.51 -1.24
N MET A 84 -13.18 -11.89 -0.23
CA MET A 84 -12.83 -12.16 1.18
C MET A 84 -12.99 -13.63 1.55
N GLU A 85 -13.98 -14.33 0.98
CA GLU A 85 -14.22 -15.76 1.19
C GLU A 85 -13.03 -16.63 0.79
N ALA A 86 -12.27 -16.24 -0.25
CA ALA A 86 -11.06 -16.94 -0.66
C ALA A 86 -9.87 -16.66 0.28
N LEU A 87 -9.91 -15.57 1.04
CA LEU A 87 -8.88 -15.16 1.99
C LEU A 87 -9.13 -15.68 3.41
N MET A 88 -10.37 -15.99 3.77
CA MET A 88 -10.74 -16.49 5.10
C MET A 88 -9.91 -17.70 5.59
N PRO A 89 -9.50 -18.66 4.74
CA PRO A 89 -8.62 -19.76 5.19
C PRO A 89 -7.23 -19.30 5.69
N PHE A 90 -6.83 -18.07 5.41
CA PHE A 90 -5.53 -17.48 5.75
C PHE A 90 -5.64 -16.38 6.81
N VAL A 91 -6.77 -16.34 7.52
CA VAL A 91 -6.97 -15.41 8.63
C VAL A 91 -6.09 -15.81 9.83
N GLU A 92 -5.52 -14.81 10.47
CA GLU A 92 -4.67 -14.90 11.64
C GLU A 92 -5.25 -14.05 12.78
N PRO A 93 -4.88 -14.31 14.05
CA PRO A 93 -5.23 -13.43 15.16
C PRO A 93 -4.85 -11.97 14.89
N ASN A 94 -5.69 -11.04 15.36
CA ASN A 94 -5.38 -9.62 15.28
C ASN A 94 -4.14 -9.29 16.13
N PRO A 95 -3.28 -8.34 15.71
CA PRO A 95 -2.16 -7.91 16.55
C PRO A 95 -2.67 -7.31 17.86
N LEU A 96 -1.89 -7.50 18.94
CA LEU A 96 -2.19 -6.85 20.21
C LEU A 96 -2.04 -5.34 20.05
N GLN A 97 -3.06 -4.59 20.47
CA GLN A 97 -3.06 -3.14 20.40
C GLN A 97 -2.88 -2.52 21.79
N ASP A 98 -1.83 -1.71 21.92
CA ASP A 98 -1.51 -0.92 23.12
C ASP A 98 -1.23 0.54 22.71
N PRO A 99 -2.02 1.53 23.18
CA PRO A 99 -3.15 1.39 24.10
C PRO A 99 -4.33 0.66 23.47
N VAL A 100 -5.15 0.04 24.34
CA VAL A 100 -6.42 -0.57 23.92
C VAL A 100 -7.28 0.49 23.22
N PRO A 101 -7.77 0.24 21.99
CA PRO A 101 -8.59 1.21 21.26
C PRO A 101 -9.85 1.63 22.01
N LEU A 102 -10.49 2.72 21.58
CA LEU A 102 -11.84 3.07 22.04
C LEU A 102 -12.86 1.97 21.68
N PRO A 103 -13.95 1.80 22.45
CA PRO A 103 -14.90 0.69 22.29
C PRO A 103 -15.39 0.47 20.85
N TYR A 104 -15.68 1.53 20.08
CA TYR A 104 -16.19 1.40 18.70
C TYR A 104 -15.19 0.80 17.70
N LEU A 105 -13.92 0.63 18.07
CA LEU A 105 -12.88 -0.02 17.26
C LEU A 105 -12.49 -1.40 17.79
N ARG A 106 -13.10 -1.86 18.89
CA ARG A 106 -12.75 -3.16 19.49
C ARG A 106 -13.51 -4.27 18.81
N HIS A 107 -12.82 -5.33 18.44
CA HIS A 107 -13.45 -6.56 17.95
C HIS A 107 -12.53 -7.75 18.24
N ASP A 108 -13.11 -8.89 18.61
CA ASP A 108 -12.37 -10.08 19.01
C ASP A 108 -12.17 -11.07 17.84
N GLU A 109 -12.95 -10.91 16.77
CA GLU A 109 -12.91 -11.78 15.60
C GLU A 109 -11.59 -11.61 14.83
N PRO A 110 -10.84 -12.68 14.55
CA PRO A 110 -9.67 -12.62 13.68
C PRO A 110 -10.01 -12.00 12.33
N TYR A 111 -9.27 -10.97 11.93
CA TYR A 111 -9.44 -10.29 10.65
C TYR A 111 -8.13 -9.70 10.11
N THR A 112 -7.01 -10.32 10.50
CA THR A 112 -5.68 -10.12 9.93
C THR A 112 -5.41 -11.26 8.96
N PHE A 113 -4.75 -11.01 7.82
CA PHE A 113 -4.57 -12.04 6.79
C PHE A 113 -3.09 -12.28 6.49
N ASN A 114 -2.70 -13.56 6.41
CA ASN A 114 -1.36 -14.01 6.06
C ASN A 114 -1.17 -13.98 4.54
N ILE A 115 -0.79 -12.81 4.03
CA ILE A 115 -0.59 -12.58 2.60
C ILE A 115 0.87 -12.21 2.38
N ASN A 116 1.63 -13.08 1.71
CA ASN A 116 3.02 -12.80 1.35
C ASN A 116 3.05 -11.75 0.25
N LEU A 117 3.93 -10.76 0.39
CA LEU A 117 4.03 -9.59 -0.48
C LEU A 117 5.45 -9.40 -0.98
N PHE A 118 5.57 -9.06 -2.26
CA PHE A 118 6.86 -8.86 -2.92
C PHE A 118 6.80 -7.60 -3.79
N VAL A 119 7.91 -6.85 -3.79
CA VAL A 119 8.15 -5.78 -4.77
C VAL A 119 9.43 -6.09 -5.51
N ALA A 120 9.34 -6.12 -6.83
CA ALA A 120 10.48 -6.20 -7.71
C ALA A 120 10.66 -4.90 -8.50
N VAL A 121 11.91 -4.53 -8.76
CA VAL A 121 12.29 -3.42 -9.64
C VAL A 121 13.19 -3.95 -10.75
N LYS A 122 12.85 -3.59 -11.98
CA LYS A 122 13.65 -3.85 -13.17
C LYS A 122 14.04 -2.53 -13.81
N GLY A 123 15.31 -2.18 -13.73
CA GLY A 123 15.85 -1.02 -14.41
C GLY A 123 15.92 -1.22 -15.93
N GLU A 124 15.93 -0.11 -16.67
CA GLU A 124 16.13 -0.15 -18.11
C GLU A 124 17.48 -0.80 -18.46
N GLY A 125 17.46 -1.82 -19.33
CA GLY A 125 18.65 -2.59 -19.70
C GLY A 125 19.00 -3.76 -18.77
N MET A 126 18.36 -3.89 -17.60
CA MET A 126 18.51 -5.08 -16.75
C MET A 126 17.85 -6.30 -17.42
N ARG A 127 18.50 -7.47 -17.29
CA ARG A 127 17.94 -8.74 -17.80
C ARG A 127 16.79 -9.24 -16.93
N GLU A 128 17.04 -9.29 -15.62
CA GLU A 128 16.12 -9.77 -14.60
C GLU A 128 15.67 -8.65 -13.66
N ALA A 129 14.51 -8.80 -13.03
CA ALA A 129 14.04 -7.90 -11.99
C ALA A 129 14.65 -8.28 -10.62
N ALA A 130 15.01 -7.30 -9.80
CA ALA A 130 15.49 -7.53 -8.44
C ALA A 130 14.36 -7.38 -7.43
N THR A 131 14.17 -8.36 -6.55
CA THR A 131 13.21 -8.25 -5.44
C THR A 131 13.80 -7.37 -4.35
N ILE A 132 13.21 -6.19 -4.14
CA ILE A 132 13.69 -5.19 -3.18
C ILE A 132 12.92 -5.19 -1.85
N CYS A 133 11.77 -5.85 -1.80
CA CYS A 133 10.95 -5.95 -0.59
C CYS A 133 10.27 -7.33 -0.54
N LYS A 134 10.32 -7.95 0.64
CA LYS A 134 9.56 -9.15 1.00
C LYS A 134 8.86 -8.90 2.33
N SER A 135 7.55 -8.71 2.29
CA SER A 135 6.75 -8.34 3.45
C SER A 135 5.52 -9.24 3.59
N ASN A 136 4.65 -8.92 4.55
CA ASN A 136 3.41 -9.65 4.74
C ASN A 136 2.31 -8.72 5.26
N PHE A 137 1.09 -8.87 4.74
CA PHE A 137 -0.07 -8.07 5.18
C PHE A 137 -0.40 -8.26 6.66
N LYS A 138 -0.01 -9.39 7.27
CA LYS A 138 -0.26 -9.67 8.69
C LYS A 138 0.38 -8.68 9.67
N TYR A 139 1.32 -7.86 9.20
CA TYR A 139 1.97 -6.84 10.02
C TYR A 139 1.13 -5.57 10.20
N MET A 140 -0.01 -5.44 9.53
CA MET A 140 -0.89 -4.29 9.68
C MET A 140 -1.45 -4.19 11.10
N TYR A 141 -1.19 -3.07 11.77
CA TYR A 141 -1.63 -2.82 13.15
C TYR A 141 -3.14 -2.58 13.28
N TRP A 142 -3.75 -1.97 12.27
CA TRP A 142 -5.19 -1.71 12.20
C TRP A 142 -5.83 -2.61 11.15
N SER A 143 -6.81 -3.40 11.56
CA SER A 143 -7.58 -4.29 10.68
C SER A 143 -8.48 -3.52 9.70
N MET A 144 -8.88 -4.16 8.61
CA MET A 144 -9.82 -3.55 7.65
C MET A 144 -11.19 -3.23 8.28
N LYS A 145 -11.65 -4.04 9.24
CA LYS A 145 -12.87 -3.78 10.02
C LYS A 145 -12.78 -2.43 10.76
N GLN A 146 -11.65 -2.19 11.42
CA GLN A 146 -11.40 -0.94 12.13
C GLN A 146 -11.26 0.26 11.19
N GLN A 147 -10.57 0.09 10.07
CA GLN A 147 -10.44 1.13 9.05
C GLN A 147 -11.81 1.59 8.55
N LEU A 148 -12.70 0.65 8.21
CA LEU A 148 -14.04 0.97 7.73
C LEU A 148 -14.95 1.56 8.82
N ALA A 149 -14.91 1.00 10.03
CA ALA A 149 -15.66 1.53 11.17
C ALA A 149 -15.22 2.97 11.49
N HIS A 150 -13.92 3.25 11.49
CA HIS A 150 -13.39 4.59 11.70
C HIS A 150 -13.78 5.54 10.57
N HIS A 151 -13.71 5.10 9.31
CA HIS A 151 -14.08 5.91 8.15
C HIS A 151 -15.52 6.41 8.24
N THR A 152 -16.43 5.56 8.75
CA THR A 152 -17.87 5.85 8.79
C THR A 152 -18.38 6.39 10.11
N VAL A 153 -17.54 6.50 11.15
CA VAL A 153 -17.95 6.89 12.52
C VAL A 153 -18.60 8.28 12.59
N ASN A 154 -18.23 9.19 11.68
CA ASN A 154 -18.79 10.54 11.59
C ASN A 154 -20.04 10.62 10.71
N GLY A 155 -20.57 9.48 10.26
CA GLY A 155 -21.69 9.41 9.32
C GLY A 155 -21.28 9.48 7.85
N CYS A 156 -19.99 9.48 7.50
CA CYS A 156 -19.53 9.37 6.11
C CYS A 156 -20.18 8.14 5.45
N ASN A 157 -20.76 8.32 4.27
CA ASN A 157 -21.29 7.22 3.48
C ASN A 157 -20.21 6.65 2.57
N VAL A 158 -19.93 5.36 2.73
CA VAL A 158 -19.24 4.57 1.71
C VAL A 158 -20.26 3.96 0.75
N ARG A 159 -19.82 3.74 -0.48
CA ARG A 159 -20.62 3.20 -1.59
C ARG A 159 -19.98 1.92 -2.13
N PRO A 160 -20.76 1.06 -2.80
CA PRO A 160 -20.19 -0.04 -3.55
C PRO A 160 -19.06 0.43 -4.47
N ALA A 161 -17.96 -0.32 -4.45
CA ALA A 161 -16.71 -0.06 -5.17
C ALA A 161 -15.86 1.12 -4.68
N ASP A 162 -16.20 1.78 -3.56
CA ASP A 162 -15.21 2.64 -2.89
C ASP A 162 -14.00 1.77 -2.48
N LEU A 163 -12.79 2.32 -2.65
CA LEU A 163 -11.53 1.61 -2.44
C LEU A 163 -10.80 2.20 -1.23
N LEU A 164 -10.59 1.39 -0.19
CA LEU A 164 -9.87 1.79 1.02
C LEU A 164 -8.54 1.05 1.08
N ALA A 165 -7.45 1.80 1.12
CA ALA A 165 -6.10 1.26 1.09
C ALA A 165 -5.46 1.20 2.48
N SER A 166 -4.61 0.20 2.70
CA SER A 166 -4.02 -0.11 4.01
C SER A 166 -3.08 0.95 4.58
N GLY A 167 -2.55 1.82 3.74
CA GLY A 167 -1.26 2.48 3.97
C GLY A 167 -0.08 1.59 3.58
N THR A 168 1.14 2.16 3.54
CA THR A 168 2.37 1.40 3.23
C THR A 168 2.55 0.25 4.21
N ILE A 169 2.75 -0.96 3.70
CA ILE A 169 2.94 -2.18 4.49
C ILE A 169 4.44 -2.39 4.71
N SER A 170 4.90 -2.18 5.95
CA SER A 170 6.27 -2.43 6.38
C SER A 170 6.28 -3.43 7.53
N GLY A 171 7.07 -4.50 7.40
CA GLY A 171 7.29 -5.44 8.49
C GLY A 171 8.41 -4.99 9.43
N PRO A 172 8.76 -5.82 10.44
CA PRO A 172 9.75 -5.48 11.44
C PRO A 172 11.19 -5.47 10.89
N ASP A 173 11.47 -6.27 9.87
CA ASP A 173 12.81 -6.41 9.32
C ASP A 173 13.07 -5.42 8.17
N PRO A 174 14.29 -4.89 8.00
CA PRO A 174 14.59 -3.93 6.95
C PRO A 174 14.26 -4.41 5.52
N GLU A 175 14.38 -5.72 5.25
CA GLU A 175 14.01 -6.30 3.94
C GLU A 175 12.50 -6.29 3.65
N SER A 176 11.69 -6.01 4.68
CA SER A 176 10.23 -5.99 4.62
C SER A 176 9.64 -4.59 4.61
N PHE A 177 10.48 -3.56 4.52
CA PHE A 177 10.04 -2.17 4.41
C PHE A 177 9.35 -1.91 3.08
N GLY A 178 8.12 -1.37 3.16
CA GLY A 178 7.21 -1.29 2.03
C GLY A 178 7.48 -0.16 1.05
N SER A 179 8.52 0.65 1.25
CA SER A 179 8.85 1.74 0.34
C SER A 179 10.35 1.98 0.18
N MET A 180 10.75 2.45 -1.00
CA MET A 180 12.15 2.82 -1.27
C MET A 180 12.65 3.94 -0.34
N LEU A 181 11.75 4.78 0.20
CA LEU A 181 12.12 5.80 1.19
C LEU A 181 12.66 5.16 2.47
N GLU A 182 12.05 4.06 2.91
CA GLU A 182 12.45 3.32 4.10
C GLU A 182 13.67 2.44 3.81
N LEU A 183 13.64 1.68 2.71
CA LEU A 183 14.73 0.79 2.27
C LEU A 183 16.05 1.55 2.06
N SER A 184 16.00 2.72 1.41
CA SER A 184 17.17 3.57 1.19
C SER A 184 17.51 4.48 2.37
N TRP A 185 16.72 4.44 3.46
CA TRP A 185 16.83 5.35 4.59
C TRP A 185 16.95 6.82 4.16
N ARG A 186 15.93 7.31 3.45
CA ARG A 186 15.88 8.66 2.86
C ARG A 186 17.04 8.94 1.88
N GLY A 187 17.49 7.91 1.16
CA GLY A 187 18.58 7.98 0.18
C GLY A 187 19.99 7.96 0.77
N SER A 188 20.15 7.66 2.07
CA SER A 188 21.46 7.50 2.70
C SER A 188 22.05 6.09 2.56
N LYS A 189 21.25 5.12 2.12
CA LYS A 189 21.63 3.73 1.84
C LYS A 189 21.22 3.37 0.41
N ASN A 190 22.04 2.54 -0.24
CA ASN A 190 21.73 2.01 -1.56
C ASN A 190 20.92 0.71 -1.43
N ILE A 191 19.90 0.60 -2.28
CA ILE A 191 19.17 -0.64 -2.55
C ILE A 191 19.92 -1.33 -3.69
N ASP A 192 20.36 -2.56 -3.45
CA ASP A 192 21.03 -3.39 -4.46
C ASP A 192 20.00 -3.97 -5.43
N LEU A 193 20.24 -3.80 -6.73
CA LEU A 193 19.46 -4.39 -7.81
C LEU A 193 20.20 -5.52 -8.53
N GLY A 194 21.40 -5.91 -8.08
CA GLY A 194 22.23 -6.91 -8.73
C GLY A 194 23.14 -6.35 -9.82
N ASP A 195 24.18 -7.10 -10.19
CA ASP A 195 25.17 -6.74 -11.22
C ASP A 195 25.80 -5.34 -11.07
N GLY A 196 25.90 -4.85 -9.82
CA GLY A 196 26.44 -3.52 -9.51
C GLY A 196 25.44 -2.36 -9.68
N GLU A 197 24.22 -2.63 -10.13
CA GLU A 197 23.14 -1.65 -10.20
C GLU A 197 22.58 -1.35 -8.82
N THR A 198 22.35 -0.06 -8.54
CA THR A 198 21.75 0.38 -7.27
C THR A 198 20.69 1.45 -7.48
N ARG A 199 19.81 1.60 -6.49
CA ARG A 199 18.82 2.68 -6.41
C ARG A 199 18.74 3.25 -5.00
N THR A 200 18.40 4.52 -4.91
CA THR A 200 17.81 5.12 -3.71
C THR A 200 16.32 5.39 -3.92
N PHE A 201 15.98 5.84 -5.13
CA PHE A 201 14.64 6.10 -5.63
C PHE A 201 14.53 5.62 -7.08
N LEU A 202 13.32 5.62 -7.63
CA LEU A 202 13.06 5.21 -9.01
C LEU A 202 13.69 6.19 -10.02
N LYS A 203 14.12 5.65 -11.15
CA LYS A 203 14.57 6.38 -12.34
C LYS A 203 13.58 6.18 -13.49
N ASP A 204 13.65 7.07 -14.48
CA ASP A 204 12.97 6.87 -15.75
C ASP A 204 13.36 5.51 -16.34
N GLY A 205 12.40 4.77 -16.88
CA GLY A 205 12.60 3.44 -17.43
C GLY A 205 12.51 2.30 -16.41
N ASP A 206 12.58 2.56 -15.10
CA ASP A 206 12.39 1.53 -14.08
C ASP A 206 10.94 0.99 -14.13
N GLU A 207 10.79 -0.32 -14.14
CA GLU A 207 9.53 -1.04 -14.01
C GLU A 207 9.41 -1.60 -12.59
N VAL A 208 8.24 -1.42 -11.97
CA VAL A 208 7.94 -1.93 -10.64
C VAL A 208 6.79 -2.91 -10.70
N THR A 209 7.00 -4.09 -10.13
CA THR A 209 6.00 -5.16 -10.07
C THR A 209 5.73 -5.51 -8.62
N LEU A 210 4.50 -5.28 -8.18
CA LEU A 210 3.95 -5.82 -6.93
C LEU A 210 3.33 -7.18 -7.22
N SER A 211 3.61 -8.16 -6.37
CA SER A 211 2.94 -9.46 -6.39
C SER A 211 2.64 -9.91 -4.96
N GLY A 212 1.63 -10.76 -4.82
CA GLY A 212 1.26 -11.31 -3.53
C GLY A 212 0.44 -12.57 -3.63
N TYR A 213 0.56 -13.42 -2.62
CA TYR A 213 -0.20 -14.66 -2.52
C TYR A 213 -0.33 -15.14 -1.08
N CYS A 214 -1.43 -15.84 -0.82
CA CYS A 214 -1.59 -16.70 0.35
C CYS A 214 -1.09 -18.10 0.01
N GLU A 215 -0.38 -18.74 0.94
CA GLU A 215 0.17 -20.10 0.76
C GLU A 215 -0.72 -21.13 1.47
N GLY A 216 -1.31 -22.02 0.69
CA GLY A 216 -2.11 -23.16 1.18
C GLY A 216 -1.33 -24.47 1.11
N ARG A 217 -1.97 -25.58 1.49
CA ARG A 217 -1.36 -26.91 1.38
C ARG A 217 -1.45 -27.41 -0.06
N GLY A 218 -0.41 -27.13 -0.85
CA GLY A 218 -0.32 -27.55 -2.26
C GLY A 218 -1.07 -26.63 -3.24
N TYR A 219 -1.47 -25.43 -2.82
CA TYR A 219 -2.11 -24.43 -3.67
C TYR A 219 -1.79 -23.01 -3.17
N ARG A 220 -2.03 -22.00 -4.03
CA ARG A 220 -1.93 -20.58 -3.68
C ARG A 220 -3.18 -19.83 -4.07
N VAL A 221 -3.51 -18.81 -3.28
CA VAL A 221 -4.48 -17.78 -3.67
C VAL A 221 -3.68 -16.52 -4.00
N GLY A 222 -3.47 -16.28 -5.30
CA GLY A 222 -2.66 -15.17 -5.80
C GLY A 222 -3.49 -13.99 -6.29
N PHE A 223 -2.87 -12.81 -6.27
CA PHE A 223 -3.51 -11.54 -6.67
C PHE A 223 -3.20 -11.12 -8.12
N GLY A 224 -2.44 -11.92 -8.86
CA GLY A 224 -1.82 -11.48 -10.11
C GLY A 224 -0.73 -10.44 -9.85
N LEU A 225 -0.53 -9.54 -10.81
CA LEU A 225 0.50 -8.51 -10.76
C LEU A 225 -0.13 -7.10 -10.71
N CYS A 226 0.56 -6.18 -10.03
CA CYS A 226 0.29 -4.75 -10.06
C CYS A 226 1.56 -4.05 -10.56
N GLU A 227 1.53 -3.60 -11.81
CA GLU A 227 2.73 -3.22 -12.57
C GLU A 227 2.67 -1.79 -13.08
N GLY A 228 3.84 -1.14 -13.17
CA GLY A 228 3.96 0.12 -13.86
C GLY A 228 5.40 0.48 -14.17
N LYS A 229 5.59 1.10 -15.33
CA LYS A 229 6.89 1.60 -15.80
C LYS A 229 6.93 3.12 -15.68
N ILE A 230 8.02 3.64 -15.15
CA ILE A 230 8.24 5.08 -15.04
C ILE A 230 8.61 5.64 -16.42
N LEU A 231 7.80 6.56 -16.92
CA LEU A 231 8.09 7.30 -18.14
C LEU A 231 8.82 8.60 -17.81
N PRO A 232 9.69 9.09 -18.71
CA PRO A 232 10.28 10.41 -18.56
C PRO A 232 9.23 11.50 -18.38
N ALA A 233 9.50 12.42 -17.46
CA ALA A 233 8.69 13.62 -17.32
C ALA A 233 8.71 14.44 -18.62
N LEU A 234 7.62 15.17 -18.90
CA LEU A 234 7.53 16.05 -20.06
C LEU A 234 8.69 17.07 -20.07
N GLN A 235 9.25 17.32 -21.25
CA GLN A 235 10.22 18.39 -21.44
C GLN A 235 9.50 19.74 -21.36
N GLN A 236 10.11 20.70 -20.66
CA GLN A 236 9.64 22.08 -20.55
C GLN A 236 10.54 22.98 -21.39
#